data_AF-A0A524DDX3-F1
#
_entry.id   AF-A0A524DDX3-F1
#
_cell.length_a   1.000
_cell.length_b   1.000
_cell.length_c   1.000
_cell.angle_alpha   90.00
_cell.angle_beta   90.00
_cell.angle_gamma   90.00
#
_symmetry.space_group_name_H-M   'P 1'
#
loop_
_entity.id
_entity.type
_entity.pdbx_description
1 polymer ?
#
loop_
_entity_poly.entity_id
_entity_poly.type
_entity_poly.pdbx_seq_one_letter_code
_entity_poly.pdbx_strand_id
1 'polypeptide(L)' 'MSVDKLEEEVEKLQDEMEMLEENCDTLDLCKEEDGCSRCDAFKKMEEINVKIEELEEKIEELISAEEEE' A
#
# COMPACT_ATOMS: atom_id res chain seq x y z
N MET A 1 11.07 16.39 0.46
CA MET A 1 10.08 15.73 -0.42
C MET A 1 8.85 16.61 -0.38
N SER A 2 8.18 16.84 -1.51
CA SER A 2 6.95 17.62 -1.55
C SER A 2 5.76 16.69 -1.26
N VAL A 3 4.69 17.21 -0.68
CA VAL A 3 3.44 16.47 -0.43
C VAL A 3 2.96 15.80 -1.73
N ASP A 4 2.96 16.51 -2.86
CA ASP A 4 2.53 15.97 -4.16
C ASP A 4 3.30 14.69 -4.58
N LYS A 5 4.59 14.60 -4.21
CA LYS A 5 5.40 13.41 -4.55
C LYS A 5 5.07 12.22 -3.67
N LEU A 6 4.73 12.47 -2.41
CA LEU A 6 4.33 11.42 -1.47
C LEU A 6 2.94 10.91 -1.84
N GLU A 7 2.02 11.79 -2.23
CA GLU A 7 0.70 11.40 -2.76
C GLU A 7 0.84 10.54 -4.03
N GLU A 8 1.71 10.93 -4.97
CA GLU A 8 1.97 10.12 -6.18
C GLU A 8 2.64 8.76 -5.85
N GLU A 9 3.40 8.66 -4.76
CA GLU A 9 3.94 7.38 -4.27
C GLU A 9 2.84 6.51 -3.63
N VAL A 10 1.91 7.10 -2.87
CA VAL A 10 0.74 6.40 -2.31
C VAL A 10 -0.14 5.85 -3.42
N GLU A 11 -0.47 6.64 -4.44
CA GLU A 11 -1.28 6.17 -5.59
C GLU A 11 -0.62 4.97 -6.29
N LYS A 12 0.69 5.01 -6.53
CA LYS A 12 1.42 3.89 -7.15
C LYS A 12 1.40 2.63 -6.29
N LEU A 13 1.51 2.79 -4.98
CA LEU A 13 1.45 1.69 -4.03
C LEU A 13 0.04 1.07 -3.98
N GLN A 14 -1.01 1.89 -4.09
CA GLN A 14 -2.39 1.42 -4.21
C GLN A 14 -2.62 0.66 -5.53
N ASP A 15 -2.14 1.18 -6.67
CA ASP A 15 -2.17 0.45 -7.95
C ASP A 15 -1.42 -0.89 -7.89
N GLU A 16 -0.24 -0.92 -7.25
CA GLU A 16 0.52 -2.16 -7.05
C GLU A 16 -0.25 -3.17 -6.18
N MET A 17 -0.95 -2.69 -5.16
CA MET A 17 -1.79 -3.51 -4.30
C MET A 17 -2.94 -4.15 -5.08
N GLU A 18 -3.66 -3.38 -5.90
CA GLU A 18 -4.74 -3.91 -6.76
C GLU A 18 -4.23 -4.98 -7.73
N MET A 19 -3.06 -4.77 -8.34
CA MET A 19 -2.44 -5.78 -9.21
C MET A 19 -2.03 -7.05 -8.45
N LEU A 20 -1.57 -6.92 -7.21
CA LEU A 20 -1.21 -8.07 -6.37
C LEU A 20 -2.47 -8.83 -5.90
N GLU A 21 -3.55 -8.13 -5.61
CA GLU A 21 -4.85 -8.71 -5.25
C GLU A 21 -5.43 -9.49 -6.43
N GLU A 22 -5.49 -8.89 -7.63
CA GLU A 22 -5.95 -9.57 -8.84
C GLU A 22 -5.11 -10.82 -9.13
N ASN A 23 -3.78 -10.71 -8.98
CA ASN A 23 -2.90 -11.86 -9.14
C ASN A 23 -3.17 -12.95 -8.10
N CYS A 24 -3.34 -12.63 -6.81
CA CYS A 24 -3.67 -13.64 -5.80
C CYS A 24 -5.04 -14.29 -6.09
N ASP A 25 -6.07 -13.54 -6.50
CA ASP A 25 -7.40 -14.07 -6.81
C ASP A 25 -7.37 -15.09 -7.96
N THR A 26 -6.46 -14.92 -8.93
CA THR A 26 -6.27 -15.88 -10.03
C THR A 26 -5.53 -17.16 -9.65
N LEU A 27 -4.83 -17.18 -8.51
CA LEU A 27 -4.06 -18.35 -8.08
C LEU A 27 -4.98 -19.41 -7.48
N ASP A 28 -4.88 -20.65 -7.96
CA ASP A 28 -5.63 -21.79 -7.40
C ASP A 28 -5.35 -22.02 -5.91
N LEU A 29 -4.17 -21.59 -5.41
CA LEU A 29 -3.84 -21.58 -3.99
C LEU A 29 -4.82 -20.71 -3.16
N CYS A 30 -5.28 -19.57 -3.68
CA CYS A 30 -6.23 -18.71 -2.96
C CYS A 30 -7.66 -19.27 -2.92
N LYS A 31 -7.96 -20.33 -3.70
CA LYS A 31 -9.26 -21.02 -3.66
C LYS A 31 -9.38 -21.99 -2.49
N GLU A 32 -8.28 -22.32 -1.84
CA GLU A 32 -8.27 -23.11 -0.60
C GLU A 32 -8.50 -22.18 0.60
N GLU A 33 -9.22 -22.65 1.62
CA GLU A 33 -9.38 -21.90 2.88
C GLU A 33 -7.98 -21.56 3.46
N ASP A 34 -7.71 -20.27 3.68
CA ASP A 34 -6.42 -19.69 4.11
C ASP A 34 -5.24 -19.74 3.10
N GLY A 35 -5.45 -20.22 1.88
CA GLY A 35 -4.35 -20.30 0.91
C GLY A 35 -3.86 -18.94 0.42
N CYS A 36 -4.73 -17.93 0.44
CA CYS A 36 -4.37 -16.55 0.09
C CYS A 36 -3.50 -15.88 1.15
N SER A 37 -3.69 -16.21 2.42
CA SER A 37 -2.86 -15.77 3.55
C SER A 37 -1.41 -16.26 3.44
N ARG A 38 -1.14 -17.27 2.60
CA ARG A 38 0.18 -17.83 2.30
C ARG A 38 0.75 -17.36 0.95
N CYS A 39 -0.03 -16.62 0.16
CA CYS A 39 0.38 -16.02 -1.10
C CYS A 39 1.50 -15.01 -0.82
N ASP A 40 2.64 -15.08 -1.54
CA ASP A 40 3.70 -14.07 -1.38
C ASP A 40 3.22 -12.66 -1.76
N ALA A 41 2.21 -12.56 -2.63
CA ALA A 41 1.54 -11.30 -2.92
C ALA A 41 0.72 -10.77 -1.72
N PHE A 42 0.15 -11.64 -0.87
CA PHE A 42 -0.50 -11.19 0.38
C PHE A 42 0.49 -10.53 1.34
N LYS A 43 1.68 -11.11 1.53
CA LYS A 43 2.72 -10.49 2.36
C LYS A 43 3.16 -9.14 1.79
N LYS A 44 3.32 -9.05 0.47
CA LYS A 44 3.64 -7.78 -0.19
C LYS A 44 2.52 -6.75 -0.02
N MET A 45 1.26 -7.16 -0.07
CA MET A 45 0.13 -6.26 0.20
C MET A 45 0.16 -5.73 1.64
N GLU A 46 0.51 -6.56 2.63
CA GLU A 46 0.72 -6.08 4.01
C GLU A 46 1.88 -5.08 4.10
N GLU A 47 3.01 -5.37 3.45
CA GLU A 47 4.16 -4.44 3.41
C GLU A 47 3.82 -3.12 2.70
N ILE A 48 3.00 -3.16 1.66
CA ILE A 48 2.54 -1.98 0.93
C ILE A 48 1.59 -1.16 1.80
N ASN A 49 0.65 -1.80 2.51
CA ASN A 49 -0.25 -1.10 3.44
C ASN A 49 0.52 -0.35 4.51
N VAL A 50 1.50 -0.98 5.15
CA VAL A 50 2.34 -0.33 6.15
C VAL A 50 3.06 0.89 5.57
N LYS A 51 3.59 0.78 4.34
CA LYS A 51 4.24 1.92 3.68
C LYS A 51 3.27 3.04 3.34
N ILE A 52 2.04 2.72 2.96
CA ILE A 52 1.01 3.74 2.70
C ILE A 52 0.72 4.49 4.00
N GLU A 53 0.51 3.78 5.12
CA GLU A 53 0.28 4.42 6.43
C GLU A 53 1.46 5.33 6.83
N GLU A 54 2.71 4.88 6.64
CA GLU A 54 3.90 5.71 6.91
C GLU A 54 3.98 6.95 6.00
N LEU A 55 3.55 6.84 4.74
CA LEU A 55 3.53 7.97 3.81
C LEU A 55 2.41 8.95 4.15
N GLU A 56 1.24 8.46 4.53
CA GLU A 56 0.10 9.28 4.96
C GLU A 56 0.43 10.07 6.24
N GLU A 57 1.03 9.42 7.25
CA GLU A 57 1.50 10.10 8.47
C GLU A 57 2.50 11.21 8.11
N LYS A 58 3.43 10.92 7.21
CA LYS A 58 4.44 11.89 6.77
C LYS A 58 3.87 13.05 5.97
N ILE A 59 2.81 12.82 5.20
CA ILE A 59 2.06 13.88 4.51
C ILE A 59 1.38 14.77 5.55
N GLU A 60 0.71 14.20 6.55
CA GLU A 60 0.06 14.95 7.62
C GLU A 60 1.06 15.80 8.43
N GLU A 61 2.24 15.24 8.74
CA GLU A 61 3.32 15.97 9.40
C GLU A 61 3.81 17.17 8.57
N LEU A 62 3.97 17.00 7.25
CA LEU A 62 4.42 18.06 6.37
C LEU A 62 3.38 19.17 6.22
N ILE A 63 2.09 18.82 6.08
CA ILE A 63 1.00 19.79 6.01
C ILE A 63 0.92 20.59 7.33
N SER A 64 0.97 19.91 8.47
CA SER A 64 0.94 20.55 9.79
C SER A 64 2.14 21.48 9.99
N ALA A 65 3.33 21.07 9.55
CA ALA A 65 4.53 21.89 9.62
C ALA A 65 4.47 23.14 8.72
N GLU A 66 3.78 23.07 7.57
CA GLU A 66 3.55 24.24 6.72
C GLU A 66 2.50 25.21 7.29
N GLU A 67 1.52 24.73 8.07
CA GLU A 67 0.49 25.58 8.70
C GLU A 67 0.98 26.31 9.98
N GLU A 68 2.03 25.81 10.64
CA GLU A 68 2.61 26.42 11.84
C GLU A 68 3.68 27.52 11.56
N GLU A 69 4.00 27.82 10.29
CA GLU A 69 4.93 28.89 9.86
C GLU A 69 4.24 30.20 9.44
#